data_AF-A0A2A5ILF8-F1
#
_entry.id   AF-A0A2A5ILF8-F1
#
_cell.length_a   1.000
_cell.length_b   1.000
_cell.length_c   1.000
_cell.angle_alpha   90.00
_cell.angle_beta   90.00
_cell.angle_gamma   90.00
#
_symmetry.space_group_name_H-M   'P 1'
#
loop_
_entity.id
_entity.type
_entity.pdbx_description
1 polymer ?
#
loop_
_entity_poly.entity_id
_entity_poly.type
_entity_poly.pdbx_seq_one_letter_code
_entity_poly.pdbx_strand_id
1 'polypeptide(L)'
;MKKRLRKKFRKIEQLRRAEEWINDLRTRSQKKISFLLKQGESFANDILKIVLDEGACTENDVDFESFHSLHGAMHHYASKSNRLIKHFSNDEFFGTVAYYLINDKALKVRELRDMGTISYFEKASVDEVKEDMLIPFDELIDYLNCIKNDDRIYLF
;
A
#
# COMPACT_ATOMS: atom_id res chain seq x y z
N MET A 1 14.50 20.27 -44.25
CA MET A 1 14.92 19.02 -43.59
C MET A 1 15.20 19.12 -42.07
N LYS A 2 15.81 20.19 -41.55
CA LYS A 2 16.27 20.30 -40.14
C LYS A 2 15.18 20.24 -39.04
N LYS A 3 13.97 20.76 -39.28
CA LYS A 3 12.89 20.83 -38.25
C LYS A 3 12.26 19.46 -37.91
N ARG A 4 12.04 18.61 -38.93
CA ARG A 4 11.50 17.25 -38.73
C ARG A 4 12.47 16.35 -37.95
N LEU A 5 13.77 16.43 -38.25
CA LEU A 5 14.82 15.72 -37.52
C LEU A 5 14.90 16.16 -36.05
N ARG A 6 14.92 17.47 -35.77
CA ARG A 6 14.90 17.98 -34.38
C ARG A 6 13.68 17.51 -33.58
N LYS A 7 12.49 17.45 -34.20
CA LYS A 7 11.28 16.93 -33.55
C LYS A 7 11.41 15.43 -33.23
N LYS A 8 12.00 14.64 -34.14
CA LYS A 8 12.29 13.23 -33.89
C LYS A 8 13.27 13.04 -32.72
N PHE A 9 14.37 13.80 -32.69
CA PHE A 9 15.35 13.73 -31.59
C PHE A 9 14.73 14.09 -30.22
N ARG A 10 13.92 15.16 -30.15
CA ARG A 10 13.20 15.50 -28.90
C ARG A 10 12.27 14.38 -28.44
N LYS A 11 11.55 13.73 -29.37
CA LYS A 11 10.67 12.61 -29.03
C LYS A 11 11.46 11.39 -28.54
N ILE A 12 12.61 11.09 -29.14
CA ILE A 12 13.49 10.00 -28.67
C ILE A 12 13.97 10.27 -27.25
N GLU A 13 14.43 11.50 -26.96
CA GLU A 13 14.90 11.85 -25.61
C GLU A 13 13.76 11.81 -24.57
N GLN A 14 12.54 12.23 -24.93
CA GLN A 14 11.38 12.09 -24.06
C GLN A 14 11.04 10.62 -23.76
N LEU A 15 11.09 9.77 -24.79
CA LEU A 15 10.85 8.32 -24.62
C LEU A 15 11.93 7.69 -23.73
N ARG A 16 13.20 8.05 -23.92
CA ARG A 16 14.32 7.59 -23.09
C ARG A 16 14.11 7.94 -21.61
N ARG A 17 13.74 9.18 -21.30
CA ARG A 17 13.46 9.61 -19.91
C ARG A 17 12.26 8.90 -19.30
N ALA A 18 11.22 8.65 -20.11
CA ALA A 18 10.07 7.88 -19.64
C ALA A 18 10.45 6.43 -19.31
N GLU A 19 11.30 5.82 -20.15
CA GLU A 19 11.81 4.46 -19.91
C GLU A 19 12.70 4.38 -18.65
N GLU A 20 13.59 5.36 -18.44
CA GLU A 20 14.38 5.46 -17.20
C GLU A 20 13.49 5.54 -15.96
N TRP A 21 12.46 6.39 -16.01
CA TRP A 21 11.52 6.56 -14.90
C TRP A 21 10.70 5.28 -14.62
N ILE A 22 10.23 4.61 -15.67
CA ILE A 22 9.52 3.32 -15.55
C ILE A 22 10.42 2.26 -14.91
N ASN A 23 11.69 2.20 -15.30
CA ASN A 23 12.64 1.23 -14.74
C ASN A 23 12.98 1.51 -13.27
N ASP A 24 13.11 2.79 -12.88
CA ASP A 24 13.28 3.17 -11.47
C ASP A 24 12.06 2.76 -10.64
N LEU A 25 10.84 3.08 -11.10
CA LEU A 25 9.60 2.65 -10.44
C LEU A 25 9.51 1.13 -10.29
N ARG A 26 9.87 0.38 -11.33
CA ARG A 26 9.87 -1.08 -11.30
C ARG A 26 10.84 -1.59 -10.23
N THR A 27 12.06 -1.05 -10.20
CA THR A 27 13.09 -1.44 -9.24
C THR A 27 12.64 -1.18 -7.81
N ARG A 28 12.01 -0.03 -7.55
CA ARG A 28 11.46 0.31 -6.22
C ARG A 28 10.31 -0.63 -5.84
N SER A 29 9.37 -0.88 -6.75
CA SER A 29 8.25 -1.81 -6.54
C SER A 29 8.75 -3.21 -6.17
N GLN A 30 9.72 -3.74 -6.92
CA GLN A 30 10.32 -5.05 -6.65
C GLN A 30 11.04 -5.11 -5.30
N LYS A 31 11.74 -4.03 -4.91
CA LYS A 31 12.37 -3.93 -3.58
C LYS A 31 11.34 -3.95 -2.47
N LYS A 32 10.26 -3.17 -2.58
CA LYS A 32 9.15 -3.16 -1.62
C LYS A 32 8.51 -4.53 -1.47
N ILE A 33 8.15 -5.19 -2.59
CA ILE A 33 7.57 -6.55 -2.56
C ILE A 33 8.55 -7.54 -1.91
N SER A 34 9.83 -7.47 -2.27
CA SER A 34 10.85 -8.35 -1.69
C SER A 34 11.03 -8.14 -0.18
N PHE A 35 10.93 -6.89 0.29
CA PHE A 35 10.92 -6.57 1.71
C PHE A 35 9.70 -7.17 2.40
N LEU A 36 8.49 -6.92 1.88
CA LEU A 36 7.24 -7.40 2.46
C LEU A 36 7.17 -8.93 2.52
N LEU A 37 7.65 -9.62 1.48
CA LEU A 37 7.71 -11.09 1.48
C LEU A 37 8.72 -11.66 2.49
N LYS A 38 9.74 -10.89 2.89
CA LYS A 38 10.76 -11.34 3.84
C LYS A 38 10.45 -10.96 5.28
N GLN A 39 9.84 -9.80 5.50
CA GLN A 39 9.73 -9.15 6.81
C GLN A 39 8.33 -8.63 7.10
N GLY A 40 7.41 -8.66 6.14
CA GLY A 40 6.09 -8.01 6.24
C GLY A 40 5.25 -8.55 7.40
N GLU A 41 5.32 -9.85 7.69
CA GLU A 41 4.61 -10.44 8.82
C GLU A 41 5.17 -9.96 10.17
N SER A 42 6.50 -9.96 10.33
CA SER A 42 7.14 -9.42 11.55
C SER A 42 6.77 -7.95 11.75
N PHE A 43 6.82 -7.17 10.68
CA PHE A 43 6.52 -5.75 10.73
C PHE A 43 5.03 -5.48 11.01
N ALA A 44 4.12 -6.24 10.41
CA ALA A 44 2.69 -6.18 10.71
C ALA A 44 2.39 -6.56 12.17
N ASN A 45 3.12 -7.53 12.73
CA ASN A 45 3.00 -7.90 14.14
C ASN A 45 3.49 -6.79 15.08
N ASP A 46 4.53 -6.04 14.71
CA ASP A 46 5.01 -4.90 15.49
C ASP A 46 4.01 -3.74 15.47
N ILE A 47 3.45 -3.42 14.29
CA ILE A 47 2.33 -2.47 14.16
C ILE A 47 1.15 -2.90 15.03
N LEU A 48 0.78 -4.18 15.00
CA LEU A 48 -0.34 -4.71 15.77
C LEU A 48 -0.13 -4.54 17.28
N LYS A 49 1.09 -4.70 17.79
CA LYS A 49 1.39 -4.44 19.21
C LYS A 49 1.13 -2.97 19.57
N ILE A 50 1.69 -2.04 18.80
CA ILE A 50 1.51 -0.60 19.01
C ILE A 50 0.02 -0.25 18.99
N VAL A 51 -0.71 -0.73 17.99
CA VAL A 51 -2.15 -0.49 17.85
C VAL A 51 -2.97 -1.04 19.03
N LEU A 52 -2.56 -2.18 19.60
CA LEU A 52 -3.26 -2.74 20.76
C LEU A 52 -3.03 -1.93 22.03
N ASP A 53 -1.84 -1.36 22.19
CA ASP A 53 -1.43 -0.59 23.37
C ASP A 53 -1.89 0.87 23.30
N GLU A 54 -1.75 1.51 22.14
CA GLU A 54 -1.95 2.95 21.93
C GLU A 54 -3.22 3.27 21.12
N GLY A 55 -3.86 2.27 20.51
CA GLY A 55 -5.08 2.42 19.71
C GLY A 55 -4.81 2.73 18.23
N ALA A 56 -3.67 3.33 17.92
CA ALA A 56 -3.23 3.63 16.56
C ALA A 56 -1.70 3.55 16.43
N CYS A 57 -1.23 3.34 15.21
CA CYS A 57 0.20 3.38 14.84
C CYS A 57 0.36 4.26 13.60
N THR A 58 1.23 5.24 13.69
CA THR A 58 1.54 6.22 12.66
C THR A 58 2.96 6.03 12.14
N GLU A 59 3.31 6.77 11.09
CA GLU A 59 4.66 6.78 10.52
C GLU A 59 5.76 7.25 11.48
N ASN A 60 5.39 7.93 12.60
CA ASN A 60 6.37 8.37 13.61
C ASN A 60 6.81 7.25 14.54
N ASP A 61 6.04 6.16 14.61
CA ASP A 61 6.25 5.07 15.57
C ASP A 61 7.18 3.99 15.01
N VAL A 62 7.40 3.98 13.70
CA VAL A 62 8.16 2.94 12.98
C VAL A 62 8.93 3.50 11.77
N ASP A 63 9.68 2.65 11.07
CA ASP A 63 10.36 3.03 9.83
C ASP A 63 9.37 3.49 8.74
N PHE A 64 9.48 4.76 8.34
CA PHE A 64 8.58 5.42 7.40
C PHE A 64 8.44 4.68 6.06
N GLU A 65 9.54 4.18 5.49
CA GLU A 65 9.53 3.55 4.15
C GLU A 65 8.83 2.18 4.20
N SER A 66 9.15 1.37 5.22
CA SER A 66 8.52 0.08 5.47
C SER A 66 7.02 0.23 5.76
N PHE A 67 6.66 1.25 6.53
CA PHE A 67 5.30 1.60 6.87
C PHE A 67 4.45 1.92 5.64
N HIS A 68 4.91 2.85 4.81
CA HIS A 68 4.25 3.18 3.55
C HIS A 68 4.17 1.98 2.60
N SER A 69 5.21 1.15 2.56
CA SER A 69 5.24 -0.05 1.71
C SER A 69 4.16 -1.05 2.11
N LEU A 70 4.02 -1.34 3.41
CA LEU A 70 2.99 -2.26 3.91
C LEU A 70 1.59 -1.68 3.70
N HIS A 71 1.39 -0.41 4.09
CA HIS A 71 0.12 0.29 3.94
C HIS A 71 -0.35 0.32 2.48
N GLY A 72 0.51 0.73 1.56
CA GLY A 72 0.22 0.78 0.13
C GLY A 72 -0.10 -0.59 -0.45
N ALA A 73 0.63 -1.65 -0.04
CA ALA A 73 0.35 -3.02 -0.46
C ALA A 73 -1.03 -3.50 0.02
N MET A 74 -1.38 -3.19 1.27
CA MET A 74 -2.67 -3.54 1.86
C MET A 74 -3.83 -2.82 1.15
N HIS A 75 -3.72 -1.50 0.94
CA HIS A 75 -4.73 -0.76 0.19
C HIS A 75 -4.84 -1.24 -1.27
N HIS A 76 -3.72 -1.52 -1.93
CA HIS A 76 -3.73 -2.01 -3.30
C HIS A 76 -4.44 -3.37 -3.39
N TYR A 77 -4.14 -4.31 -2.49
CA TYR A 77 -4.79 -5.61 -2.48
C TYR A 77 -6.29 -5.51 -2.18
N ALA A 78 -6.65 -4.78 -1.12
CA ALA A 78 -8.05 -4.54 -0.75
C ALA A 78 -8.85 -3.91 -1.92
N SER A 79 -8.22 -3.03 -2.69
CA SER A 79 -8.82 -2.46 -3.90
C SER A 79 -9.07 -3.52 -4.97
N LYS A 80 -8.07 -4.37 -5.24
CA LYS A 80 -8.17 -5.44 -6.24
C LYS A 80 -9.18 -6.54 -5.87
N SER A 81 -9.36 -6.80 -4.58
CA SER A 81 -10.33 -7.77 -4.06
C SER A 81 -11.72 -7.17 -3.81
N ASN A 82 -11.94 -5.88 -4.12
CA ASN A 82 -13.19 -5.15 -3.84
C ASN A 82 -13.57 -5.11 -2.34
N ARG A 83 -12.59 -5.17 -1.44
CA ARG A 83 -12.78 -5.12 0.02
C ARG A 83 -12.40 -3.77 0.64
N LEU A 84 -12.23 -2.74 -0.19
CA LEU A 84 -12.11 -1.36 0.28
C LEU A 84 -13.48 -0.75 0.60
N ILE A 85 -13.60 -0.23 1.81
CA ILE A 85 -14.77 0.50 2.27
C ILE A 85 -14.49 1.99 2.15
N LYS A 86 -15.39 2.72 1.49
CA LYS A 86 -15.40 4.18 1.54
C LYS A 86 -16.06 4.58 2.85
N HIS A 87 -15.28 5.17 3.74
CA HIS A 87 -15.80 5.68 5.00
C HIS A 87 -16.21 7.14 4.80
N PHE A 88 -17.47 7.42 5.09
CA PHE A 88 -18.02 8.77 5.19
C PHE A 88 -18.33 8.97 6.67
N SER A 89 -17.32 9.32 7.48
CA SER A 89 -17.59 9.69 8.88
C SER A 89 -18.08 11.13 8.97
N ASN A 90 -18.84 11.42 10.02
CA ASN A 90 -19.16 12.78 10.46
C ASN A 90 -17.95 13.48 11.11
N ASP A 91 -16.94 12.72 11.52
CA ASP A 91 -15.62 13.26 11.82
C ASP A 91 -14.97 13.64 10.49
N GLU A 92 -14.38 14.85 10.41
CA GLU A 92 -13.93 15.64 9.26
C GLU A 92 -12.95 14.97 8.26
N PHE A 93 -12.85 13.64 8.26
CA PHE A 93 -11.83 12.87 7.59
C PHE A 93 -12.45 11.88 6.59
N PHE A 94 -12.48 12.28 5.31
CA PHE A 94 -12.86 11.40 4.21
C PHE A 94 -11.73 10.42 3.88
N GLY A 95 -12.04 9.12 3.70
CA GLY A 95 -11.00 8.12 3.46
C GLY A 95 -11.46 6.77 2.92
N THR A 96 -10.48 5.96 2.50
CA THR A 96 -10.69 4.52 2.25
C THR A 96 -10.16 3.70 3.41
N VAL A 97 -10.82 2.58 3.69
CA VAL A 97 -10.48 1.69 4.80
C VAL A 97 -10.45 0.26 4.31
N ALA A 98 -9.43 -0.48 4.74
CA ALA A 98 -9.35 -1.93 4.62
C ALA A 98 -9.23 -2.56 6.02
N TYR A 99 -9.68 -3.79 6.16
CA TYR A 99 -9.60 -4.53 7.43
C TYR A 99 -8.86 -5.83 7.21
N TYR A 100 -7.83 -6.05 8.01
CA TYR A 100 -6.96 -7.20 7.92
C TYR A 100 -7.03 -8.02 9.19
N LEU A 101 -7.02 -9.35 9.06
CA LEU A 101 -6.93 -10.28 10.17
C LEU A 101 -5.49 -10.78 10.27
N ILE A 102 -4.84 -10.45 11.38
CA ILE A 102 -3.46 -10.86 11.70
C ILE A 102 -3.50 -11.50 13.09
N ASN A 103 -3.15 -12.77 13.21
CA ASN A 103 -3.16 -13.51 14.47
C ASN A 103 -4.48 -13.37 15.25
N ASP A 104 -5.62 -13.61 14.56
CA ASP A 104 -6.99 -13.47 15.08
C ASP A 104 -7.37 -12.07 15.57
N LYS A 105 -6.57 -11.05 15.25
CA LYS A 105 -6.84 -9.65 15.60
C LYS A 105 -7.08 -8.83 14.36
N ALA A 106 -8.12 -7.99 14.40
CA ALA A 106 -8.44 -7.09 13.32
C ALA A 106 -7.59 -5.82 13.37
N LEU A 107 -6.90 -5.54 12.28
CA LEU A 107 -6.15 -4.33 12.01
C LEU A 107 -6.89 -3.52 10.96
N LYS A 108 -7.19 -2.26 11.28
CA LYS A 108 -7.80 -1.32 10.35
C LYS A 108 -6.71 -0.49 9.68
N VAL A 109 -6.71 -0.48 8.35
CA VAL A 109 -5.76 0.28 7.53
C VAL A 109 -6.53 1.43 6.90
N ARG A 110 -6.13 2.67 7.17
CA ARG A 110 -6.88 3.86 6.78
C ARG A 110 -6.00 4.83 5.99
N GLU A 111 -6.61 5.45 4.97
CA GLU A 111 -6.02 6.51 4.16
C GLU A 111 -6.87 7.80 4.27
N LEU A 112 -6.29 8.90 4.76
CA LEU A 112 -6.99 10.19 4.94
C LEU A 112 -6.74 11.17 3.79
N ARG A 113 -7.82 11.68 3.16
CA ARG A 113 -7.71 12.56 1.99
C ARG A 113 -7.26 13.99 2.28
N ASP A 114 -7.66 14.58 3.40
CA ASP A 114 -7.58 16.03 3.58
C ASP A 114 -6.29 16.55 4.24
N MET A 115 -5.35 15.66 4.60
CA MET A 115 -4.04 16.04 5.19
C MET A 115 -2.83 15.47 4.44
N GLY A 116 -2.93 15.31 3.11
CA GLY A 116 -1.80 14.83 2.31
C GLY A 116 -1.51 13.34 2.50
N THR A 117 -2.57 12.51 2.52
CA THR A 117 -2.50 11.04 2.61
C THR A 117 -1.73 10.57 3.85
N ILE A 118 -2.25 10.89 5.04
CA ILE A 118 -1.73 10.27 6.27
C ILE A 118 -2.16 8.81 6.26
N SER A 119 -1.17 7.93 6.12
CA SER A 119 -1.28 6.50 6.27
C SER A 119 -1.22 6.18 7.75
N TYR A 120 -2.15 5.39 8.29
CA TYR A 120 -2.00 4.87 9.64
C TYR A 120 -2.86 3.64 9.90
N PHE A 121 -2.47 2.90 10.94
CA PHE A 121 -3.13 1.69 11.36
C PHE A 121 -3.91 1.97 12.65
N GLU A 122 -5.12 1.45 12.74
CA GLU A 122 -6.00 1.60 13.90
C GLU A 122 -6.47 0.23 14.38
N LYS A 123 -6.87 0.17 15.65
CA LYS A 123 -7.52 -1.01 16.20
C LYS A 123 -8.90 -1.16 15.56
N ALA A 124 -9.24 -2.38 15.16
CA ALA A 124 -10.62 -2.73 14.79
C ALA A 124 -11.15 -3.82 15.71
N SER A 125 -12.46 -3.80 15.96
CA SER A 125 -13.17 -4.97 16.46
C SER A 125 -13.54 -5.87 15.29
N VAL A 126 -13.31 -7.18 15.43
CA VAL A 126 -13.74 -8.18 14.44
C VAL A 126 -15.26 -8.16 14.28
N ASP A 127 -15.99 -7.92 15.38
CA ASP A 127 -17.46 -7.91 15.41
C ASP A 127 -18.08 -6.72 14.67
N GLU A 128 -17.29 -5.68 14.39
CA GLU A 128 -17.75 -4.47 13.69
C GLU A 128 -17.61 -4.59 12.15
N VAL A 129 -16.95 -5.64 11.66
CA VAL A 129 -16.62 -5.81 10.25
C VAL A 129 -17.34 -7.03 9.71
N LYS A 130 -17.96 -6.90 8.54
CA LYS A 130 -18.54 -8.07 7.87
C LYS A 130 -17.44 -9.06 7.53
N GLU A 131 -17.70 -10.34 7.77
CA GLU A 131 -16.72 -11.42 7.59
C GLU A 131 -16.12 -11.46 6.17
N ASP A 132 -16.93 -11.15 5.15
CA ASP A 132 -16.51 -11.09 3.74
C ASP A 132 -15.58 -9.90 3.40
N MET A 133 -15.50 -8.92 4.29
CA MET A 133 -14.64 -7.73 4.16
C MET A 133 -13.32 -7.86 4.93
N LEU A 134 -13.20 -8.86 5.81
CA LEU A 134 -11.95 -9.16 6.50
C LEU A 134 -10.97 -9.82 5.54
N ILE A 135 -9.72 -9.36 5.56
CA ILE A 135 -8.65 -9.88 4.72
C ILE A 135 -7.66 -10.64 5.59
N PRO A 136 -7.59 -11.98 5.51
CA PRO A 136 -6.51 -12.74 6.10
C PRO A 136 -5.17 -12.22 5.59
N PHE A 137 -4.20 -12.00 6.50
CA PHE A 137 -2.89 -11.49 6.09
C PHE A 137 -2.17 -12.39 5.08
N ASP A 138 -2.39 -13.71 5.17
CA ASP A 138 -1.84 -14.68 4.21
C ASP A 138 -2.32 -14.43 2.78
N GLU A 139 -3.55 -13.92 2.58
CA GLU A 139 -4.03 -13.55 1.23
C GLU A 139 -3.20 -12.42 0.62
N LEU A 140 -2.70 -11.48 1.43
CA LEU A 140 -1.78 -10.44 0.97
C LEU A 140 -0.42 -11.05 0.60
N ILE A 141 0.09 -11.98 1.40
CA ILE A 141 1.37 -12.65 1.11
C ILE A 141 1.31 -13.46 -0.18
N ASP A 142 0.22 -14.20 -0.38
CA ASP A 142 -0.04 -14.95 -1.62
C ASP A 142 -0.14 -14.01 -2.81
N TYR A 143 -0.87 -12.91 -2.66
CA TYR A 143 -0.97 -11.88 -3.68
C TYR A 143 0.40 -11.31 -4.07
N LEU A 144 1.22 -10.91 -3.08
CA LEU A 144 2.57 -10.39 -3.30
C LEU A 144 3.46 -11.42 -4.00
N ASN A 145 3.33 -12.70 -3.66
CA ASN A 145 4.03 -13.78 -4.35
C ASN A 145 3.60 -13.93 -5.82
N CYS A 146 2.33 -13.73 -6.14
CA CYS A 146 1.84 -13.73 -7.52
C CYS A 146 2.39 -12.55 -8.33
N ILE A 147 2.51 -11.37 -7.73
CA ILE A 147 2.86 -10.13 -8.44
C ILE A 147 4.35 -9.76 -8.39
N LYS A 148 5.18 -10.46 -7.61
CA LYS A 148 6.61 -10.12 -7.44
C LYS A 148 7.42 -10.03 -8.73
N ASN A 149 6.97 -10.72 -9.78
CA ASN A 149 7.58 -10.73 -11.11
C ASN A 149 6.71 -10.04 -12.18
N ASP A 150 5.59 -9.39 -11.79
CA ASP A 150 4.76 -8.64 -12.75
C ASP A 150 5.28 -7.22 -12.89
N ASP A 151 6.00 -6.99 -13.99
CA ASP A 151 6.60 -5.72 -14.37
C ASP A 151 5.60 -4.58 -14.62
N ARG A 152 4.29 -4.86 -14.61
CA ARG A 152 3.21 -3.90 -14.83
C ARG A 152 2.58 -3.41 -13.54
N ILE A 153 2.90 -4.02 -12.39
CA ILE A 153 2.32 -3.67 -11.10
C ILE A 153 3.31 -2.84 -10.30
N TYR A 154 2.84 -1.65 -9.91
CA TYR A 154 3.61 -0.69 -9.13
C TYR A 154 2.90 -0.50 -7.80
N LEU A 155 3.54 -0.95 -6.71
CA LEU A 155 3.10 -0.65 -5.36
C LEU A 155 3.65 0.73 -4.97
N PHE A 156 2.74 1.69 -4.85
CA PHE A 156 3.06 3.06 -4.43
C PHE A 156 3.14 3.12 -2.90
#